data_AF-A0A7S2TCV8-F1
#
_entry.id   AF-A0A7S2TCV8-F1
#
_cell.length_a   1.000
_cell.length_b   1.000
_cell.length_c   1.000
_cell.angle_alpha   90.00
_cell.angle_beta   90.00
_cell.angle_gamma   90.00
#
_symmetry.space_group_name_H-M   'P 1'
#
loop_
_entity.id
_entity.type
_entity.pdbx_description
1 polymer ?
#
loop_
_entity_poly.entity_id
_entity_poly.type
_entity_poly.pdbx_seq_one_letter_code
_entity_poly.pdbx_strand_id
1 'polypeptide(L)'
;GASAFCYEGFVFGGELKYNTSFDNKDAKASLDDYNAAIAYKGADYTASVSTKKKATQYNVAVHHKVSKDVEVATTYAHSSNLLSIGGIYKFDDATKFQGKINSQGIVSANVIQ
;
A
#
# COMPACT_ATOMS: atom_id res chain seq x y z
N GLY A 1 -11.58 -11.86 7.05
CA GLY A 1 -10.63 -11.69 8.16
C GLY A 1 -9.28 -11.29 7.60
N ALA A 2 -8.53 -10.48 8.33
CA ALA A 2 -7.16 -10.11 8.00
C ALA A 2 -6.27 -10.34 9.23
N SER A 3 -5.03 -10.79 9.01
CA SER A 3 -4.05 -11.05 10.05
C SER A 3 -2.67 -10.63 9.58
N ALA A 4 -1.85 -10.10 10.48
CA ALA A 4 -0.45 -9.79 10.19
C ALA A 4 0.45 -10.28 11.33
N PHE A 5 1.64 -10.74 10.97
CA PHE A 5 2.69 -11.14 11.90
C PHE A 5 4.00 -10.43 11.55
N CYS A 6 4.72 -9.98 12.58
CA CYS A 6 5.97 -9.26 12.44
C CYS A 6 7.11 -10.07 13.05
N TYR A 7 8.22 -10.22 12.34
CA TYR A 7 9.41 -10.92 12.81
C TYR A 7 10.67 -10.25 12.24
N GLU A 8 11.57 -9.79 13.10
CA GLU A 8 12.88 -9.20 12.71
C GLU A 8 12.80 -8.16 11.57
N GLY A 9 11.85 -7.22 11.66
CA GLY A 9 11.65 -6.18 10.65
C GLY A 9 10.86 -6.64 9.42
N PHE A 10 10.66 -7.94 9.22
CA PHE A 10 9.70 -8.45 8.25
C PHE A 10 8.27 -8.40 8.81
N VAL A 11 7.33 -8.06 7.96
CA VAL A 11 5.89 -8.06 8.24
C VAL A 11 5.24 -8.92 7.17
N PHE A 12 4.46 -9.89 7.59
CA PHE A 12 3.72 -10.77 6.71
C PHE A 12 2.24 -10.60 7.02
N GLY A 13 1.42 -10.41 6.00
CA GLY A 13 -0.02 -10.19 6.11
C GLY A 13 -0.77 -11.17 5.23
N GLY A 14 -1.94 -11.60 5.71
CA GLY A 14 -2.89 -12.39 4.96
C GLY A 14 -4.29 -11.80 5.11
N GLU A 15 -5.03 -11.76 4.02
CA GLU A 15 -6.42 -11.33 3.99
C GLU A 15 -7.26 -12.41 3.30
N LEU A 16 -8.38 -12.77 3.91
CA LEU A 16 -9.36 -13.71 3.38
C LEU A 16 -10.74 -13.08 3.46
N LYS A 17 -11.45 -13.03 2.33
CA LYS A 17 -12.84 -12.59 2.27
C LYS A 17 -13.71 -13.79 1.93
N TYR A 18 -14.58 -14.16 2.88
CA TYR A 18 -15.53 -15.26 2.72
C TYR A 18 -16.94 -14.70 2.72
N ASN A 19 -17.72 -15.09 1.72
CA ASN A 19 -19.12 -14.75 1.61
C ASN A 19 -19.94 -15.98 1.97
N THR A 20 -20.70 -15.85 3.05
CA THR A 20 -21.51 -16.94 3.60
C THR A 20 -22.86 -17.07 2.88
N SER A 21 -23.22 -16.13 2.01
CA SER A 21 -24.41 -16.19 1.15
C SER A 21 -25.74 -16.50 1.88
N PHE A 22 -25.88 -16.10 3.15
CA PHE A 22 -27.05 -16.40 3.99
C PHE A 22 -28.39 -15.84 3.50
N ASP A 23 -28.39 -14.96 2.50
CA ASP A 23 -29.57 -14.22 2.03
C ASP A 23 -30.27 -14.86 0.81
N ASN A 24 -29.70 -15.92 0.22
CA ASN A 24 -30.28 -16.60 -0.95
C ASN A 24 -30.32 -18.11 -0.74
N LYS A 25 -31.53 -18.70 -0.84
CA LYS A 25 -31.77 -20.15 -0.65
C LYS A 25 -30.98 -21.06 -1.59
N ASP A 26 -30.52 -20.52 -2.72
CA ASP A 26 -29.73 -21.23 -3.74
C ASP A 26 -28.25 -20.83 -3.79
N ALA A 27 -27.82 -19.91 -2.91
CA ALA A 27 -26.46 -19.37 -2.97
C ALA A 27 -25.49 -20.21 -2.14
N LYS A 28 -24.43 -20.70 -2.80
CA LYS A 28 -23.36 -21.47 -2.16
C LYS A 28 -22.37 -20.50 -1.53
N ALA A 29 -21.95 -20.80 -0.30
CA ALA A 29 -20.89 -20.06 0.36
C ALA A 29 -19.60 -20.11 -0.48
N SER A 30 -18.99 -18.95 -0.70
CA SER A 30 -17.83 -18.78 -1.59
C SER A 30 -16.70 -18.03 -0.91
N LEU A 31 -15.46 -18.45 -1.20
CA LEU A 31 -14.29 -17.63 -0.91
C LEU A 31 -14.17 -16.55 -2.01
N ASP A 32 -14.52 -15.32 -1.63
CA ASP A 32 -14.59 -14.19 -2.54
C ASP A 32 -13.22 -13.61 -2.86
N ASP A 33 -12.31 -13.57 -1.87
CA ASP A 33 -10.98 -13.02 -2.06
C ASP A 33 -9.95 -13.65 -1.11
N TYR A 34 -8.70 -13.75 -1.57
CA TYR A 34 -7.56 -14.13 -0.75
C TYR A 34 -6.32 -13.39 -1.24
N ASN A 35 -5.65 -12.72 -0.31
CA ASN A 35 -4.53 -11.84 -0.61
C ASN A 35 -3.43 -12.02 0.44
N ALA A 36 -2.20 -11.74 0.05
CA ALA A 36 -1.04 -11.80 0.93
C ALA A 36 -0.23 -10.51 0.78
N ALA A 37 0.47 -10.14 1.85
CA ALA A 37 1.39 -9.01 1.86
C ALA A 37 2.67 -9.40 2.57
N ILE A 38 3.79 -8.89 2.08
CA ILE A 38 5.09 -8.99 2.72
C ILE A 38 5.70 -7.59 2.70
N ALA A 39 6.20 -7.14 3.84
CA ALA A 39 6.96 -5.92 3.94
C ALA A 39 8.24 -6.16 4.73
N TYR A 40 9.26 -5.37 4.44
CA TYR A 40 10.48 -5.30 5.20
C TYR A 40 10.69 -3.86 5.64
N LYS A 41 10.82 -3.68 6.94
CA LYS A 41 11.03 -2.39 7.60
C LYS A 41 12.48 -2.31 8.07
N GLY A 42 13.29 -1.56 7.32
CA GLY A 42 14.61 -1.14 7.76
C GLY A 42 14.54 0.05 8.72
N ALA A 43 15.70 0.63 9.04
CA ALA A 43 15.78 1.81 9.90
C ALA A 43 15.06 3.02 9.28
N ASP A 44 15.40 3.32 8.02
CA ASP A 44 14.94 4.53 7.33
C ASP A 44 14.04 4.23 6.12
N TYR A 45 13.82 2.96 5.78
CA TYR A 45 13.00 2.58 4.63
C TYR A 45 12.05 1.42 4.94
N THR A 46 11.01 1.32 4.13
CA THR A 46 10.08 0.19 4.13
C THR A 46 9.82 -0.22 2.71
N ALA A 47 10.15 -1.46 2.36
CA ALA A 47 9.80 -2.07 1.08
C ALA A 47 8.64 -3.03 1.31
N SER A 48 7.66 -3.08 0.41
CA SER A 48 6.52 -3.97 0.54
C SER A 48 6.00 -4.42 -0.81
N VAL A 49 5.47 -5.64 -0.80
CA VAL A 49 4.77 -6.27 -1.90
C VAL A 49 3.46 -6.82 -1.35
N SER A 50 2.35 -6.52 -2.01
CA SER A 50 1.03 -7.04 -1.64
C SER A 50 0.28 -7.52 -2.86
N THR A 51 -0.55 -8.54 -2.68
CA THR A 51 -1.42 -9.06 -3.72
C THR A 51 -2.86 -8.59 -3.52
N LYS A 52 -3.65 -8.57 -4.59
CA LYS A 52 -5.07 -8.19 -4.62
C LYS A 52 -5.83 -9.09 -5.60
N LYS A 53 -7.15 -9.18 -5.44
CA LYS A 53 -8.06 -9.92 -6.31
C LYS A 53 -7.61 -11.36 -6.52
N LYS A 54 -7.64 -12.18 -5.47
CA LYS A 54 -7.26 -13.60 -5.49
C LYS A 54 -5.82 -13.80 -5.94
N ALA A 55 -4.95 -12.92 -5.46
CA ALA A 55 -3.55 -12.85 -5.86
C ALA A 55 -3.26 -12.64 -7.37
N THR A 56 -4.24 -12.26 -8.19
CA THR A 56 -4.03 -12.00 -9.63
C THR A 56 -3.41 -10.63 -9.92
N GLN A 57 -3.47 -9.72 -8.95
CA GLN A 57 -2.88 -8.39 -9.03
C GLN A 57 -1.87 -8.23 -7.91
N TYR A 58 -0.85 -7.40 -8.13
CA TYR A 58 0.13 -7.07 -7.09
C TYR A 58 0.46 -5.58 -7.08
N ASN A 59 0.87 -5.11 -5.91
CA ASN A 59 1.38 -3.77 -5.69
C ASN A 59 2.75 -3.86 -5.04
N VAL A 60 3.66 -3.01 -5.49
CA VAL A 60 4.98 -2.82 -4.91
C VAL A 60 5.04 -1.41 -4.35
N ALA A 61 5.55 -1.24 -3.14
CA ALA A 61 5.73 0.08 -2.55
C ALA A 61 7.05 0.16 -1.80
N VAL A 62 7.77 1.24 -2.00
CA VAL A 62 8.99 1.59 -1.28
C VAL A 62 8.80 2.96 -0.66
N HIS A 63 8.96 3.04 0.66
CA HIS A 63 8.96 4.27 1.43
C HIS A 63 10.38 4.49 1.94
N HIS A 64 10.93 5.69 1.80
CA HIS A 64 12.26 6.03 2.28
C HIS A 64 12.22 7.40 2.98
N LYS A 65 12.58 7.40 4.25
CA LYS A 65 12.78 8.58 5.07
C LYS A 65 14.21 9.07 4.88
N VAL A 66 14.40 9.99 3.95
CA VAL A 66 15.72 10.52 3.57
C VAL A 66 16.30 11.37 4.71
N SER A 67 15.45 12.10 5.43
CA SER A 67 15.85 12.89 6.59
C SER A 67 14.68 13.05 7.56
N LYS A 68 14.88 13.83 8.64
CA LYS A 68 13.78 14.22 9.56
C LYS A 68 12.68 15.05 8.88
N ASP A 69 13.01 15.69 7.76
CA ASP A 69 12.13 16.63 7.06
C ASP A 69 11.69 16.14 5.67
N VAL A 70 12.36 15.12 5.12
CA VAL A 70 12.13 14.64 3.75
C VAL A 70 11.77 13.16 3.77
N GLU A 71 10.60 12.84 3.23
CA GLU A 71 10.14 11.47 3.00
C GLU A 71 9.79 11.30 1.53
N VAL A 72 10.17 10.18 0.93
CA VAL A 72 9.86 9.85 -0.46
C VAL A 72 9.23 8.47 -0.53
N ALA A 73 8.30 8.30 -1.46
CA ALA A 73 7.61 7.05 -1.67
C ALA A 73 7.43 6.77 -3.16
N THR A 74 7.68 5.53 -3.54
CA THR A 74 7.41 5.01 -4.87
C THR A 74 6.45 3.85 -4.75
N THR A 75 5.42 3.83 -5.58
CA THR A 75 4.43 2.75 -5.63
C THR A 75 4.19 2.33 -7.06
N TYR A 76 4.05 1.04 -7.28
CA TYR A 76 3.65 0.47 -8.56
C TYR A 76 2.44 -0.44 -8.35
N ALA A 77 1.38 -0.19 -9.12
CA ALA A 77 0.17 -0.99 -9.11
C ALA A 77 0.01 -1.72 -10.44
N HIS A 78 0.18 -3.05 -10.42
CA HIS A 78 0.03 -3.90 -11.61
C HIS A 78 -1.38 -3.82 -12.22
N SER A 79 -2.40 -3.68 -11.36
CA SER A 79 -3.81 -3.63 -11.78
C SER A 79 -4.12 -2.53 -12.79
N SER A 80 -3.38 -1.42 -12.73
CA SER A 80 -3.60 -0.22 -13.54
C SER A 80 -2.34 0.20 -14.29
N ASN A 81 -1.28 -0.62 -14.28
CA ASN A 81 0.05 -0.28 -14.80
C ASN A 81 0.52 1.12 -14.35
N LEU A 82 0.24 1.46 -13.10
CA LEU A 82 0.43 2.81 -12.58
C LEU A 82 1.65 2.85 -11.68
N LEU A 83 2.69 3.57 -12.11
CA LEU A 83 3.82 3.93 -11.27
C LEU A 83 3.57 5.33 -10.70
N SER A 84 3.65 5.50 -9.39
CA SER A 84 3.54 6.79 -8.73
C SER A 84 4.77 7.05 -7.87
N ILE A 85 5.31 8.25 -7.97
CA ILE A 85 6.43 8.74 -7.17
C ILE A 85 5.93 9.97 -6.44
N GLY A 86 6.18 10.05 -5.15
CA GLY A 86 5.81 11.20 -4.35
C GLY A 86 6.74 11.41 -3.19
N GLY A 87 6.50 12.49 -2.48
CA GLY A 87 7.26 12.82 -1.29
C GLY A 87 6.58 13.89 -0.48
N ILE A 88 7.09 14.01 0.75
CA ILE A 88 6.67 14.99 1.73
C ILE A 88 7.93 15.76 2.14
N TYR A 89 7.83 17.08 2.12
CA TYR A 89 8.83 17.99 2.65
C TYR A 89 8.22 18.79 3.79
N LYS A 90 8.73 18.57 5.00
CA LYS A 90 8.37 19.32 6.20
C LYS A 90 9.23 20.57 6.25
N PHE A 91 8.62 21.74 6.13
CA PHE A 91 9.32 23.02 6.20
C PHE A 91 9.49 23.46 7.65
N ASP A 92 8.44 23.30 8.46
CA ASP A 92 8.44 23.54 9.91
C ASP A 92 7.42 22.60 10.60
N ASP A 93 7.17 22.79 11.90
CA ASP A 93 6.25 21.93 12.66
C ASP A 93 4.78 22.07 12.27
N ALA A 94 4.38 23.18 11.64
CA ALA A 94 3.03 23.44 11.14
C ALA A 94 2.91 23.20 9.62
N THR A 95 3.97 23.43 8.86
CA THR A 95 3.94 23.49 7.40
C THR A 95 4.55 22.25 6.74
N LYS A 96 3.76 21.58 5.89
CA LYS A 96 4.21 20.42 5.10
C LYS A 96 3.79 20.55 3.64
N PHE A 97 4.74 20.32 2.75
CA PHE A 97 4.52 20.22 1.31
C PHE A 97 4.44 18.75 0.92
N GLN A 98 3.42 18.38 0.16
CA GLN A 98 3.26 17.03 -0.38
C GLN A 98 3.15 17.10 -1.88
N GLY A 99 3.93 16.26 -2.57
CA GLY A 99 3.91 16.15 -4.02
C GLY A 99 3.79 14.70 -4.44
N LYS A 100 3.08 14.46 -5.53
CA LYS A 100 3.00 13.14 -6.17
C LYS A 100 2.81 13.31 -7.66
N ILE A 101 3.54 12.51 -8.44
CA ILE A 101 3.38 12.35 -9.87
C ILE A 101 3.15 10.88 -10.17
N ASN A 102 2.42 10.58 -11.24
CA ASN A 102 2.27 9.21 -11.72
C ASN A 102 2.60 9.07 -13.22
N SER A 103 2.74 7.83 -13.67
CA SER A 103 3.07 7.48 -15.06
C SER A 103 1.99 7.85 -16.08
N GLN A 104 0.82 8.32 -15.64
CA GLN A 104 -0.24 8.85 -16.49
C GLN A 104 -0.12 10.38 -16.68
N GLY A 105 0.93 11.00 -16.14
CA GLY A 105 1.15 12.44 -16.25
C GLY A 105 0.30 13.28 -15.28
N ILE A 106 -0.34 12.65 -14.30
CA ILE A 106 -1.09 13.38 -13.27
C ILE A 106 -0.11 13.84 -12.20
N VAL A 107 -0.08 15.14 -11.99
CA VAL A 107 0.69 15.79 -10.92
C VAL A 107 -0.29 16.30 -9.86
N SER A 108 0.03 16.03 -8.60
CA SER A 108 -0.73 16.49 -7.44
C SER A 108 0.22 17.14 -6.46
N ALA A 109 -0.13 18.34 -6.00
CA ALA A 109 0.60 19.07 -4.97
C ALA A 109 -0.39 19.55 -3.90
N ASN A 110 0.04 19.50 -2.65
CA ASN A 110 -0.74 19.94 -1.51
C ASN A 110 0.19 20.63 -0.49
N VAL A 111 -0.33 21.66 0.16
CA VAL A 111 0.31 22.30 1.31
C VAL A 111 -0.63 22.14 2.50
N ILE A 112 -0.07 21.66 3.61
CA ILE A 112 -0.73 21.62 4.90
C ILE A 112 -0.08 22.69 5.78
N GLN A 113 -0.90 23.49 6.44
CA GLN A 113 -0.53 24.56 7.38
C GLN A 113 -1.37 24.44 8.65
#